data_AF-T1AH50-F1
#
_entry.id   AF-T1AH50-F1
#
_cell.length_a   1.000
_cell.length_b   1.000
_cell.length_c   1.000
_cell.angle_alpha   90.00
_cell.angle_beta   90.00
_cell.angle_gamma   90.00
#
_symmetry.space_group_name_H-M   'P 1'
#
loop_
_entity.id
_entity.type
_entity.pdbx_description
1 polymer ?
#
loop_
_entity_poly.entity_id
_entity_poly.type
_entity_poly.pdbx_seq_one_letter_code
_entity_poly.pdbx_strand_id
1 'polypeptide(L)'
;ALRELSYELGDGRMAFVHTTLVPVVGPVGEAKTKPTQHSVRELRAIGIRPNMIIARGPAPLEPEIKAKISLFCDVAPEAVISVPDQRVIYEVPLVLEAQGVGALLSRLLGLPDRTPDHAAWKQFLQMYRREEGRGVDIAVVGKYTDLRDAYLSHTEAFHHCQGHLGSEVRLHWLDSEDIPKNPGLVSRLERADAILVPGGFGTRGVEGKIRAVEMARTHAIPFLGVCYGFQIAAIEAARHQLGLDRANSTEVDPATPDPIVGLLEQQQGVNDLGGTMRLGSQRVQLDPRGEGGER
;
A
#
# COMPACT_ATOMS: atom_id res chain seq x y z
N ALA A 1 26.49 9.57 12.40
CA ALA A 1 25.73 9.81 11.15
C ALA A 1 24.87 11.08 11.22
N LEU A 2 23.54 11.02 11.49
CA LEU A 2 22.67 12.22 11.35
C LEU A 2 23.04 13.40 12.25
N ARG A 3 23.45 13.13 13.49
CA ARG A 3 23.94 14.16 14.41
C ARG A 3 25.19 14.87 13.87
N GLU A 4 26.17 14.11 13.39
CA GLU A 4 27.41 14.67 12.82
C GLU A 4 27.12 15.46 11.56
N LEU A 5 26.24 14.96 10.69
CA LEU A 5 25.79 15.66 9.50
C LEU A 5 25.16 17.02 9.84
N SER A 6 24.34 17.09 10.90
CA SER A 6 23.77 18.37 11.35
C SER A 6 24.83 19.35 11.81
N TYR A 7 25.93 18.89 12.43
CA TYR A 7 27.05 19.76 12.82
C TYR A 7 27.85 20.25 11.61
N GLU A 8 28.10 19.38 10.63
CA GLU A 8 28.84 19.73 9.41
C GLU A 8 28.08 20.71 8.50
N LEU A 9 26.77 20.53 8.37
CA LEU A 9 25.94 21.39 7.53
C LEU A 9 25.65 22.76 8.16
N GLY A 10 25.70 22.85 9.49
CA GLY A 10 25.35 24.06 10.24
C GLY A 10 23.84 24.34 10.30
N ASP A 11 23.50 25.44 10.97
CA ASP A 11 22.12 25.80 11.27
C ASP A 11 21.30 26.10 10.00
N GLY A 12 20.00 25.78 10.05
CA GLY A 12 19.07 26.05 8.95
C GLY A 12 19.21 25.12 7.73
N ARG A 13 20.06 24.09 7.80
CA ARG A 13 20.25 23.11 6.71
C ARG A 13 19.63 21.75 6.99
N MET A 14 19.22 21.50 8.22
CA MET A 14 18.62 20.25 8.67
C MET A 14 17.57 20.52 9.76
N ALA A 15 16.48 19.77 9.74
CA ALA A 15 15.45 19.82 10.78
C ALA A 15 15.15 18.39 11.26
N PHE A 16 15.01 18.22 12.57
CA PHE A 16 14.62 16.97 13.21
C PHE A 16 13.13 17.00 13.55
N VAL A 17 12.36 16.15 12.88
CA VAL A 17 10.94 15.93 13.16
C VAL A 17 10.80 14.59 13.88
N HIS A 18 10.37 14.60 15.13
CA HIS A 18 10.28 13.39 15.96
C HIS A 18 8.83 12.93 16.09
N THR A 19 8.53 11.74 15.59
CA THR A 19 7.18 11.16 15.67
C THR A 19 7.06 10.31 16.93
N THR A 20 6.06 10.60 17.77
CA THR A 20 5.78 9.90 19.02
C THR A 20 4.35 9.41 19.08
N LEU A 21 4.08 8.44 19.96
CA LEU A 21 2.73 7.98 20.28
C LEU A 21 2.24 8.65 21.57
N VAL A 22 1.03 9.21 21.53
CA VAL A 22 0.27 9.71 22.67
C VAL A 22 -0.95 8.79 22.86
N PRO A 23 -0.81 7.73 23.67
CA PRO A 23 -1.91 6.80 23.90
C PRO A 23 -2.98 7.44 24.77
N VAL A 24 -4.22 7.00 24.55
CA VAL A 24 -5.36 7.30 25.41
C VAL A 24 -5.61 6.09 26.30
N VAL A 25 -5.63 6.28 27.63
CA VAL A 25 -5.68 5.16 28.59
C VAL A 25 -6.77 5.37 29.62
N GLY A 26 -7.48 4.28 29.93
CA GLY A 26 -8.48 4.22 30.99
C GLY A 26 -9.89 4.63 30.53
N PRO A 27 -10.91 4.35 31.37
CA PRO A 27 -12.32 4.61 31.03
C PRO A 27 -12.65 6.09 30.83
N VAL A 28 -11.79 6.99 31.31
CA VAL A 28 -11.96 8.45 31.24
C VAL A 28 -11.39 9.04 29.93
N GLY A 29 -10.67 8.25 29.13
CA GLY A 29 -10.18 8.71 27.82
C GLY A 29 -9.05 9.74 27.88
N GLU A 30 -8.21 9.71 28.93
CA GLU A 30 -7.15 10.71 29.11
C GLU A 30 -5.90 10.43 28.25
N ALA A 31 -5.47 11.42 27.48
CA ALA A 31 -4.24 11.36 26.67
C ALA A 31 -2.98 11.41 27.56
N LYS A 32 -2.08 10.43 27.40
CA LYS A 32 -0.86 10.30 28.20
C LYS A 32 0.36 10.81 27.46
N THR A 33 0.95 11.90 27.95
CA THR A 33 2.13 12.56 27.36
C THR A 33 3.46 11.93 27.76
N LYS A 34 3.49 11.11 28.81
CA LYS A 34 4.72 10.53 29.38
C LYS A 34 5.55 9.70 28.38
N PRO A 35 4.96 8.86 27.50
CA PRO A 35 5.72 8.16 26.47
C PRO A 35 6.46 9.11 25.52
N THR A 36 5.82 10.22 25.12
CA THR A 36 6.43 11.26 24.29
C THR A 36 7.61 11.94 25.02
N GLN A 37 7.43 12.29 26.29
CA GLN A 37 8.49 12.91 27.11
C GLN A 37 9.72 12.00 27.25
N HIS A 38 9.50 10.71 27.53
CA HIS A 38 10.60 9.74 27.62
C HIS A 38 11.30 9.57 26.27
N SER A 39 10.54 9.46 25.18
CA SER A 39 11.10 9.32 23.84
C SER A 39 11.98 10.52 23.44
N VAL A 40 11.53 11.75 23.73
CA VAL A 40 12.33 12.96 23.49
C VAL A 40 13.57 13.02 24.38
N ARG A 41 13.49 12.55 25.63
CA ARG A 41 14.64 12.46 26.53
C ARG A 41 15.72 11.54 25.95
N GLU A 42 15.35 10.36 25.46
CA GLU A 42 16.29 9.42 24.84
C GLU A 42 16.92 10.01 23.56
N LEU A 43 16.12 10.67 22.72
CA LEU A 43 16.62 11.37 21.53
C LEU A 43 17.64 12.45 21.88
N ARG A 44 17.38 13.22 22.94
CA ARG A 44 18.29 14.25 23.45
C ARG A 44 19.55 13.66 24.08
N ALA A 45 19.45 12.50 24.73
CA ALA A 45 20.60 11.82 25.34
C ALA A 45 21.67 11.43 24.30
N ILE A 46 21.26 11.16 23.05
CA ILE A 46 22.19 10.92 21.94
C ILE A 46 22.62 12.22 21.21
N GLY A 47 22.23 13.39 21.73
CA GLY A 47 22.64 14.69 21.22
C GLY A 47 21.78 15.25 20.09
N ILE A 48 20.56 14.73 19.88
CA ILE A 48 19.62 15.24 18.87
C ILE A 48 18.49 16.00 19.57
N ARG A 49 18.26 17.25 19.16
CA ARG A 49 17.14 18.07 19.65
C ARG A 49 16.06 18.13 18.56
N PRO A 50 14.82 17.69 18.82
CA PRO A 50 13.76 17.80 17.83
C PRO A 50 13.38 19.27 17.63
N ASN A 51 13.19 19.68 16.37
CA ASN A 51 12.60 20.97 16.02
C ASN A 51 11.07 20.92 16.06
N MET A 52 10.50 19.72 15.87
CA MET A 52 9.06 19.48 15.82
C MET A 52 8.74 18.09 16.37
N ILE A 53 7.58 17.96 17.01
CA ILE A 53 7.05 16.69 17.50
C ILE A 53 5.74 16.40 16.76
N ILE A 54 5.68 15.24 16.09
CA ILE A 54 4.44 14.69 15.54
C ILE A 54 3.85 13.73 16.56
N ALA A 55 2.82 14.16 17.26
CA ALA A 55 2.14 13.36 18.27
C ALA A 55 0.98 12.58 17.63
N ARG A 56 1.20 11.28 17.37
CA ARG A 56 0.20 10.34 16.87
C ARG A 56 -0.68 9.83 18.00
N GLY A 57 -1.99 9.70 17.75
CA GLY A 57 -2.91 9.12 18.72
C GLY A 57 -4.29 8.89 18.12
N PRO A 58 -5.23 8.30 18.88
CA PRO A 58 -6.57 7.99 18.36
C PRO A 58 -7.48 9.23 18.24
N ALA A 59 -7.14 10.34 18.90
CA ALA A 59 -7.97 11.55 18.97
C ALA A 59 -7.11 12.82 18.90
N PRO A 60 -7.68 13.97 18.48
CA PRO A 60 -6.99 15.25 18.49
C PRO A 60 -6.50 15.59 19.91
N LEU A 61 -5.29 16.15 20.02
CA LEU A 61 -4.77 16.60 21.30
C LEU A 61 -5.44 17.90 21.75
N GLU A 62 -5.87 17.92 23.00
CA GLU A 62 -6.31 19.14 23.66
C GLU A 62 -5.16 20.16 23.82
N PRO A 63 -5.48 21.47 23.86
CA PRO A 63 -4.46 22.51 24.01
C PRO A 63 -3.56 22.33 25.24
N GLU A 64 -4.12 21.88 26.37
CA GLU A 64 -3.36 21.62 27.60
C GLU A 64 -2.33 20.50 27.41
N ILE A 65 -2.72 19.43 26.70
CA ILE A 65 -1.84 18.31 26.39
C ILE A 65 -0.69 18.76 25.47
N LYS A 66 -0.98 19.59 24.46
CA LYS A 66 0.05 20.19 23.60
C LYS A 66 1.00 21.09 24.40
N ALA A 67 0.47 21.95 25.27
CA ALA A 67 1.28 22.84 26.12
C ALA A 67 2.19 22.05 27.06
N LYS A 68 1.69 20.95 27.63
CA LYS A 68 2.46 20.04 28.46
C LYS A 68 3.60 19.39 27.66
N ILE A 69 3.33 18.88 26.45
CA ILE A 69 4.38 18.31 25.59
C ILE A 69 5.43 19.38 25.26
N SER A 70 5.00 20.57 24.85
CA SER A 70 5.88 21.71 24.54
C SER A 70 6.81 22.03 25.70
N LEU A 71 6.27 22.19 26.91
CA LEU A 71 7.04 22.51 28.12
C LEU A 71 8.06 21.42 28.46
N PHE A 72 7.63 20.16 28.55
CA PHE A 72 8.51 19.06 28.99
C PHE A 72 9.50 18.62 27.93
N CYS A 73 9.15 18.79 26.65
CA CYS A 73 10.01 18.42 25.52
C CYS A 73 10.82 19.60 25.00
N ASP A 74 10.63 20.80 25.56
CA ASP A 74 11.30 22.05 25.20
C ASP A 74 11.35 22.23 23.67
N VAL A 75 10.13 22.29 23.12
CA VAL A 75 9.84 22.63 21.72
C VAL A 75 8.75 23.70 21.70
N ALA A 76 8.75 24.57 20.70
CA ALA A 76 7.75 25.63 20.59
C ALA A 76 6.32 25.04 20.52
N PRO A 77 5.30 25.69 21.11
CA PRO A 77 3.93 25.18 21.11
C PRO A 77 3.39 24.88 19.70
N GLU A 78 3.70 25.72 18.72
CA GLU A 78 3.32 25.53 17.31
C GLU A 78 4.04 24.34 16.65
N ALA A 79 5.14 23.86 17.24
CA ALA A 79 5.90 22.71 16.78
C ALA A 79 5.44 21.38 17.41
N VAL A 80 4.37 21.41 18.22
CA VAL A 80 3.69 20.21 18.73
C VAL A 80 2.45 19.93 17.87
N ILE A 81 2.61 19.00 16.93
CA ILE A 81 1.60 18.70 15.90
C ILE A 81 0.76 17.51 16.35
N SER A 82 -0.55 17.69 16.41
CA SER A 82 -1.51 16.64 16.74
C SER A 82 -1.92 15.91 15.47
N VAL A 83 -1.58 14.63 15.34
CA VAL A 83 -1.97 13.82 14.19
C VAL A 83 -2.83 12.65 14.67
N PRO A 84 -4.15 12.83 14.77
CA PRO A 84 -5.04 11.74 15.12
C PRO A 84 -5.06 10.67 14.04
N ASP A 85 -5.53 9.48 14.39
CA ASP A 85 -5.81 8.44 13.41
C ASP A 85 -6.81 8.95 12.37
N GLN A 86 -6.46 8.75 11.10
CA GLN A 86 -7.25 9.18 9.96
C GLN A 86 -8.00 7.99 9.39
N ARG A 87 -9.15 8.24 8.75
CA ARG A 87 -9.89 7.15 8.09
C ARG A 87 -9.12 6.67 6.87
N VAL A 88 -8.42 7.58 6.20
CA VAL A 88 -7.52 7.27 5.09
C VAL A 88 -6.23 8.07 5.15
N ILE A 89 -5.15 7.46 4.69
CA ILE A 89 -3.80 8.04 4.76
C ILE A 89 -3.69 9.38 4.01
N TYR A 90 -4.51 9.59 2.99
CA TYR A 90 -4.51 10.81 2.17
C TYR A 90 -5.02 12.05 2.90
N GLU A 91 -5.63 11.90 4.08
CA GLU A 91 -6.04 13.00 4.95
C GLU A 91 -4.85 13.62 5.69
N VAL A 92 -3.81 12.84 5.95
CA VAL A 92 -2.65 13.24 6.77
C VAL A 92 -1.97 14.51 6.24
N PRO A 93 -1.70 14.68 4.93
CA PRO A 93 -1.12 15.92 4.41
C PRO A 93 -1.93 17.17 4.77
N LEU A 94 -3.27 17.11 4.71
CA LEU A 94 -4.13 18.25 5.04
C LEU A 94 -4.15 18.53 6.56
N VAL A 95 -4.06 17.49 7.39
CA VAL A 95 -3.95 17.62 8.86
C VAL A 95 -2.63 18.29 9.27
N LEU A 96 -1.54 17.95 8.59
CA LEU A 96 -0.23 18.57 8.81
C LEU A 96 -0.24 20.03 8.34
N GLU A 97 -0.77 20.28 7.15
CA GLU A 97 -0.82 21.63 6.57
C GLU A 97 -1.71 22.58 7.39
N ALA A 98 -2.86 22.11 7.86
CA ALA A 98 -3.75 22.89 8.73
C ALA A 98 -3.12 23.30 10.07
N GLN A 99 -2.03 22.62 10.49
CA GLN A 99 -1.26 22.95 11.69
C GLN A 99 0.05 23.70 11.38
N GLY A 100 0.25 24.13 10.14
CA GLY A 100 1.37 24.99 9.75
C GLY A 100 2.72 24.26 9.61
N VAL A 101 2.71 22.93 9.43
CA VAL A 101 3.95 22.14 9.31
C VAL A 101 4.83 22.60 8.15
N GLY A 102 4.24 22.85 6.97
CA GLY A 102 4.97 23.34 5.79
C GLY A 102 5.63 24.70 6.03
N ALA A 103 4.89 25.64 6.61
CA ALA A 103 5.40 26.97 6.96
C ALA A 103 6.51 26.90 8.03
N LEU A 104 6.34 26.06 9.06
CA LEU A 104 7.33 25.88 10.11
C LEU A 104 8.64 25.29 9.56
N LEU A 105 8.56 24.26 8.72
CA LEU A 105 9.75 23.68 8.08
C LEU A 105 10.44 24.67 7.14
N SER A 106 9.67 25.44 6.37
CA SER A 106 10.23 26.46 5.47
C SER A 106 11.02 27.51 6.24
N ARG A 107 10.46 28.00 7.36
CA ARG A 107 11.14 28.94 8.27
C ARG A 107 12.39 28.34 8.90
N LEU A 108 12.31 27.10 9.40
CA LEU A 108 13.44 26.40 10.02
C LEU A 108 14.59 26.16 9.05
N LEU A 109 14.30 25.94 7.77
CA LEU A 109 15.28 25.61 6.74
C LEU A 109 15.70 26.81 5.88
N GLY A 110 15.23 28.02 6.20
CA GLY A 110 15.49 29.22 5.40
C GLY A 110 14.98 29.12 3.95
N LEU A 111 13.93 28.32 3.71
CA LEU A 111 13.32 28.18 2.40
C LEU A 111 12.36 29.34 2.13
N PRO A 112 12.16 29.73 0.86
CA PRO A 112 11.17 30.73 0.50
C PRO A 112 9.78 30.33 0.98
N ASP A 113 9.05 31.28 1.57
CA ASP A 113 7.66 31.06 1.94
C ASP A 113 6.81 30.82 0.68
N ARG A 114 5.93 29.83 0.75
CA ARG A 114 5.07 29.40 -0.35
C ARG A 114 3.73 28.97 0.21
N THR A 115 2.66 29.45 -0.41
CA THR A 115 1.31 28.93 -0.17
C THR A 115 1.10 27.70 -1.06
N PRO A 116 0.95 26.49 -0.51
CA PRO A 116 0.73 25.30 -1.32
C PRO A 116 -0.68 25.31 -1.92
N ASP A 117 -0.80 24.95 -3.19
CA ASP A 117 -2.10 24.65 -3.80
C ASP A 117 -2.48 23.18 -3.54
N HIS A 118 -3.47 23.00 -2.68
CA HIS A 118 -4.05 21.71 -2.31
C HIS A 118 -5.37 21.40 -3.04
N ALA A 119 -5.77 22.15 -4.07
CA ALA A 119 -7.05 21.96 -4.77
C ALA A 119 -7.22 20.54 -5.32
N ALA A 120 -6.22 20.02 -6.05
CA ALA A 120 -6.26 18.66 -6.59
C ALA A 120 -6.36 17.59 -5.49
N TRP A 121 -5.65 17.79 -4.36
CA TRP A 121 -5.67 16.86 -3.23
C TRP A 121 -7.02 16.85 -2.51
N LYS A 122 -7.63 18.03 -2.33
CA LYS A 122 -8.98 18.17 -1.78
C LYS A 122 -10.04 17.56 -2.70
N GLN A 123 -9.92 17.75 -4.00
CA GLN A 123 -10.80 17.12 -5.00
C GLN A 123 -10.67 15.59 -4.96
N PHE A 124 -9.45 15.06 -4.91
CA PHE A 124 -9.22 13.62 -4.77
C PHE A 124 -9.91 13.05 -3.52
N LEU A 125 -9.73 13.70 -2.36
CA LEU A 125 -10.39 13.27 -1.11
C LEU A 125 -11.92 13.38 -1.17
N GLN A 126 -12.44 14.42 -1.84
CA GLN A 126 -13.88 14.58 -2.04
C GLN A 126 -14.45 13.42 -2.87
N MET A 127 -13.79 13.08 -3.97
CA MET A 127 -14.16 11.95 -4.82
C MET A 127 -14.01 10.63 -4.07
N TYR A 128 -12.91 10.45 -3.34
CA TYR A 128 -12.64 9.24 -2.58
C TYR A 128 -13.73 8.94 -1.54
N ARG A 129 -14.24 9.99 -0.87
CA ARG A 129 -15.30 9.88 0.16
C ARG A 129 -16.71 9.80 -0.42
N ARG A 130 -16.86 9.81 -1.74
CA ARG A 130 -18.18 9.74 -2.36
C ARG A 130 -18.78 8.36 -2.11
N GLU A 131 -19.92 8.34 -1.41
CA GLU A 131 -20.70 7.12 -1.12
C GLU A 131 -21.89 6.95 -2.08
N GLU A 132 -22.09 7.90 -3.00
CA GLU A 132 -23.15 7.84 -4.00
C GLU A 132 -22.80 6.84 -5.11
N GLY A 133 -23.77 6.01 -5.47
CA GLY A 133 -23.66 5.07 -6.59
C GLY A 133 -23.43 3.63 -6.13
N ARG A 134 -23.29 2.72 -7.10
CA ARG A 134 -22.99 1.32 -6.83
C ARG A 134 -21.49 1.17 -6.64
N GLY A 135 -21.06 0.70 -5.46
CA GLY A 135 -19.69 0.24 -5.26
C GLY A 135 -19.34 -0.95 -6.15
N VAL A 136 -18.04 -1.22 -6.30
CA VAL A 136 -17.50 -2.33 -7.10
C VAL A 136 -16.85 -3.34 -6.16
N ASP A 137 -17.30 -4.59 -6.23
CA ASP A 137 -16.79 -5.69 -5.42
C ASP A 137 -15.71 -6.46 -6.19
N ILE A 138 -14.46 -6.37 -5.74
CA ILE A 138 -13.30 -7.00 -6.39
C ILE A 138 -12.80 -8.15 -5.53
N ALA A 139 -12.83 -9.36 -6.07
CA ALA A 139 -12.23 -10.53 -5.43
C ALA A 139 -10.72 -10.55 -5.69
N VAL A 140 -9.92 -10.46 -4.63
CA VAL A 140 -8.45 -10.55 -4.70
C VAL A 140 -8.03 -11.94 -4.23
N VAL A 141 -7.54 -12.75 -5.16
CA VAL A 141 -7.24 -14.18 -4.94
C VAL A 141 -5.75 -14.37 -4.66
N GLY A 142 -5.40 -14.37 -3.38
CA GLY A 142 -4.01 -14.40 -2.91
C GLY A 142 -3.71 -15.60 -2.01
N LYS A 143 -2.46 -15.70 -1.55
CA LYS A 143 -2.02 -16.72 -0.57
C LYS A 143 -1.96 -16.19 0.87
N TYR A 144 -1.62 -14.91 1.04
CA TYR A 144 -1.45 -14.27 2.34
C TYR A 144 -2.55 -13.26 2.62
N THR A 145 -3.82 -13.68 2.61
CA THR A 145 -4.96 -12.75 2.79
C THR A 145 -5.00 -12.07 4.16
N ASP A 146 -4.42 -12.72 5.18
CA ASP A 146 -4.33 -12.17 6.54
C ASP A 146 -3.24 -11.09 6.67
N LEU A 147 -2.20 -11.15 5.84
CA LEU A 147 -1.13 -10.16 5.79
C LEU A 147 -1.39 -9.17 4.64
N ARG A 148 -2.38 -8.30 4.82
CA ARG A 148 -2.80 -7.31 3.82
C ARG A 148 -1.66 -6.42 3.33
N ASP A 149 -0.64 -6.20 4.16
CA ASP A 149 0.56 -5.42 3.80
C ASP A 149 1.32 -6.01 2.60
N ALA A 150 1.27 -7.33 2.40
CA ALA A 150 1.88 -7.98 1.23
C ALA A 150 1.29 -7.50 -0.10
N TYR A 151 0.11 -6.88 -0.08
CA TYR A 151 -0.60 -6.40 -1.25
C TYR A 151 -0.87 -4.89 -1.20
N LEU A 152 -0.15 -4.14 -0.36
CA LEU A 152 -0.36 -2.70 -0.15
C LEU A 152 -0.44 -1.93 -1.47
N SER A 153 0.46 -2.18 -2.42
CA SER A 153 0.44 -1.48 -3.72
C SER A 153 -0.80 -1.76 -4.56
N HIS A 154 -1.38 -2.96 -4.46
CA HIS A 154 -2.64 -3.28 -5.15
C HIS A 154 -3.81 -2.54 -4.50
N THR A 155 -3.87 -2.55 -3.16
CA THR A 155 -4.86 -1.82 -2.38
C THR A 155 -4.81 -0.33 -2.69
N GLU A 156 -3.63 0.27 -2.69
CA GLU A 156 -3.42 1.69 -2.97
C GLU A 156 -3.73 2.06 -4.42
N ALA A 157 -3.44 1.18 -5.39
CA ALA A 157 -3.85 1.40 -6.77
C ALA A 157 -5.38 1.52 -6.90
N PHE A 158 -6.14 0.65 -6.21
CA PHE A 158 -7.60 0.75 -6.18
C PHE A 158 -8.10 1.97 -5.42
N HIS A 159 -7.46 2.35 -4.31
CA HIS A 159 -7.77 3.58 -3.60
C HIS A 159 -7.57 4.82 -4.49
N HIS A 160 -6.53 4.83 -5.33
CA HIS A 160 -6.32 5.89 -6.32
C HIS A 160 -7.42 5.89 -7.39
N CYS A 161 -7.84 4.72 -7.88
CA CYS A 161 -8.99 4.60 -8.78
C CYS A 161 -10.27 5.13 -8.14
N GLN A 162 -10.52 4.82 -6.86
CA GLN A 162 -11.66 5.33 -6.11
C GLN A 162 -11.62 6.86 -6.00
N GLY A 163 -10.48 7.47 -5.66
CA GLY A 163 -10.35 8.92 -5.61
C GLY A 163 -10.36 9.60 -6.98
N HIS A 164 -10.12 8.88 -8.06
CA HIS A 164 -10.23 9.41 -9.42
C HIS A 164 -11.66 9.32 -9.98
N LEU A 165 -12.29 8.15 -9.86
CA LEU A 165 -13.60 7.84 -10.43
C LEU A 165 -14.77 8.19 -9.49
N GLY A 166 -14.51 8.33 -8.19
CA GLY A 166 -15.53 8.57 -7.18
C GLY A 166 -16.47 7.38 -7.00
N SER A 167 -15.97 6.16 -7.16
CA SER A 167 -16.70 4.91 -6.96
C SER A 167 -16.05 4.10 -5.84
N GLU A 168 -16.85 3.64 -4.88
CA GLU A 168 -16.38 2.80 -3.77
C GLU A 168 -15.80 1.48 -4.32
N VAL A 169 -14.58 1.13 -3.91
CA VAL A 169 -13.96 -0.16 -4.24
C VAL A 169 -13.90 -1.03 -2.99
N ARG A 170 -14.55 -2.19 -3.03
CA ARG A 170 -14.59 -3.17 -1.95
C ARG A 170 -13.73 -4.38 -2.30
N LEU A 171 -12.59 -4.50 -1.62
CA LEU A 171 -11.66 -5.62 -1.83
C LEU A 171 -12.02 -6.80 -0.94
N HIS A 172 -12.37 -7.92 -1.58
CA HIS A 172 -12.65 -9.20 -0.93
C HIS A 172 -11.44 -10.12 -1.06
N TRP A 173 -10.70 -10.28 0.03
CA TRP A 173 -9.52 -11.13 0.08
C TRP A 173 -9.92 -12.60 0.21
N LEU A 174 -9.58 -13.42 -0.79
CA LEU A 174 -9.91 -14.83 -0.84
C LEU A 174 -8.63 -15.66 -0.88
N ASP A 175 -8.50 -16.63 0.03
CA ASP A 175 -7.35 -17.52 0.07
C ASP A 175 -7.45 -18.57 -1.04
N SER A 176 -6.46 -18.54 -1.93
CA SER A 176 -6.29 -19.50 -3.02
C SER A 176 -6.14 -20.96 -2.58
N GLU A 177 -5.66 -21.25 -1.37
CA GLU A 177 -5.56 -22.64 -0.89
C GLU A 177 -6.91 -23.22 -0.44
N ASP A 178 -7.85 -22.35 -0.07
CA ASP A 178 -9.17 -22.72 0.44
C ASP A 178 -10.25 -22.75 -0.64
N ILE A 179 -10.09 -21.98 -1.73
CA ILE A 179 -11.07 -21.92 -2.84
C ILE A 179 -11.49 -23.31 -3.32
N PRO A 180 -10.58 -24.28 -3.59
CA PRO A 180 -10.99 -25.61 -4.07
C PRO A 180 -11.82 -26.42 -3.07
N LYS A 181 -11.75 -26.08 -1.78
CA LYS A 181 -12.34 -26.84 -0.68
C LYS A 181 -13.57 -26.16 -0.08
N ASN A 182 -13.84 -24.91 -0.47
CA ASN A 182 -14.84 -24.06 0.19
C ASN A 182 -15.87 -23.51 -0.82
N PRO A 183 -17.06 -24.14 -0.91
CA PRO A 183 -18.14 -23.66 -1.79
C PRO A 183 -18.58 -22.22 -1.52
N GLY A 184 -18.40 -21.74 -0.28
CA GLY A 184 -18.70 -20.37 0.09
C GLY A 184 -17.75 -19.35 -0.55
N LEU A 185 -16.46 -19.69 -0.71
CA LEU A 185 -15.50 -18.84 -1.43
C LEU A 185 -15.77 -18.85 -2.93
N VAL A 186 -16.16 -19.99 -3.49
CA VAL A 186 -16.60 -20.09 -4.90
C VAL A 186 -17.79 -19.19 -5.16
N SER A 187 -18.81 -19.23 -4.29
CA SER A 187 -19.98 -18.36 -4.38
C SER A 187 -19.63 -16.86 -4.27
N ARG A 188 -18.54 -16.51 -3.57
CA ARG A 188 -18.05 -15.11 -3.50
C ARG A 188 -17.36 -14.69 -4.79
N LEU A 189 -16.59 -15.59 -5.42
CA LEU A 189 -15.99 -15.33 -6.74
C LEU A 189 -17.07 -15.07 -7.79
N GLU A 190 -18.13 -15.89 -7.82
CA GLU A 190 -19.24 -15.76 -8.77
C GLU A 190 -20.00 -14.44 -8.64
N ARG A 191 -20.01 -13.84 -7.45
CA ARG A 191 -20.70 -12.58 -7.16
C ARG A 191 -19.82 -11.35 -7.29
N ALA A 192 -18.52 -11.53 -7.52
CA ALA A 192 -17.60 -10.42 -7.67
C ALA A 192 -17.82 -9.71 -9.02
N ASP A 193 -17.68 -8.39 -9.02
CA ASP A 193 -17.72 -7.58 -10.24
C ASP A 193 -16.42 -7.69 -11.04
N ALA A 194 -15.32 -8.04 -10.38
CA ALA A 194 -14.03 -8.33 -11.00
C ALA A 194 -13.19 -9.28 -10.14
N ILE A 195 -12.28 -9.99 -10.79
CA ILE A 195 -11.31 -10.90 -10.13
C ILE A 195 -9.89 -10.41 -10.41
N LEU A 196 -9.11 -10.23 -9.35
CA LEU A 196 -7.67 -9.95 -9.40
C LEU A 196 -6.90 -11.16 -8.87
N VAL A 197 -5.98 -11.69 -9.68
CA VAL A 197 -4.92 -12.59 -9.20
C VAL A 197 -3.60 -11.81 -9.18
N PRO A 198 -3.06 -11.48 -7.99
CA PRO A 198 -1.85 -10.70 -7.86
C PRO A 198 -0.60 -11.51 -8.19
N GLY A 199 0.56 -10.86 -8.11
CA GLY A 199 1.86 -11.53 -8.18
C GLY A 199 2.03 -12.59 -7.08
N GLY A 200 2.89 -13.57 -7.35
CA GLY A 200 3.15 -14.69 -6.46
C GLY A 200 4.28 -15.56 -6.99
N PHE A 201 4.65 -16.57 -6.21
CA PHE A 201 5.69 -17.55 -6.54
C PHE A 201 5.40 -18.86 -5.82
N GLY A 202 6.01 -19.93 -6.32
CA GLY A 202 5.95 -21.28 -5.78
C GLY A 202 4.64 -22.02 -6.10
N THR A 203 4.53 -23.21 -5.52
CA THR A 203 3.52 -24.22 -5.86
C THR A 203 2.21 -24.11 -5.08
N ARG A 204 2.16 -23.26 -4.06
CA ARG A 204 1.03 -23.18 -3.13
C ARG A 204 -0.14 -22.37 -3.70
N GLY A 205 -1.34 -22.89 -3.55
CA GLY A 205 -2.59 -22.23 -3.96
C GLY A 205 -2.78 -22.10 -5.48
N VAL A 206 -1.98 -22.82 -6.29
CA VAL A 206 -2.04 -22.72 -7.76
C VAL A 206 -3.41 -23.14 -8.29
N GLU A 207 -3.91 -24.30 -7.87
CA GLU A 207 -5.20 -24.82 -8.36
C GLU A 207 -6.38 -23.92 -7.98
N GLY A 208 -6.36 -23.26 -6.82
CA GLY A 208 -7.39 -22.28 -6.47
C GLY A 208 -7.31 -21.00 -7.31
N LYS A 209 -6.11 -20.55 -7.68
CA LYS A 209 -5.96 -19.44 -8.63
C LYS A 209 -6.45 -19.84 -10.02
N ILE A 210 -6.10 -21.04 -10.50
CA ILE A 210 -6.59 -21.57 -11.78
C ILE A 210 -8.13 -21.61 -11.77
N ARG A 211 -8.73 -22.09 -10.67
CA ARG A 211 -10.19 -22.10 -10.52
C ARG A 211 -10.81 -20.70 -10.55
N ALA A 212 -10.15 -19.71 -9.98
CA ALA A 212 -10.61 -18.32 -10.04
C ALA A 212 -10.52 -17.72 -11.46
N VAL A 213 -9.46 -18.05 -12.22
CA VAL A 213 -9.37 -17.65 -13.64
C VAL A 213 -10.44 -18.34 -14.46
N GLU A 214 -10.62 -19.66 -14.27
CA GLU A 214 -11.65 -20.43 -14.96
C GLU A 214 -13.03 -19.82 -14.71
N MET A 215 -13.35 -19.51 -13.45
CA MET A 215 -14.56 -18.81 -13.05
C MET A 215 -14.72 -17.48 -13.79
N ALA A 216 -13.67 -16.66 -13.82
CA ALA A 216 -13.71 -15.38 -14.50
C ALA A 216 -14.04 -15.54 -15.99
N ARG A 217 -13.40 -16.52 -16.65
CA ARG A 217 -13.58 -16.80 -18.07
C ARG A 217 -14.95 -17.37 -18.39
N THR A 218 -15.42 -18.38 -17.65
CA THR A 218 -16.68 -19.07 -17.96
C THR A 218 -17.91 -18.27 -17.58
N HIS A 219 -17.79 -17.34 -16.62
CA HIS A 219 -18.88 -16.43 -16.22
C HIS A 219 -18.73 -15.00 -16.79
N ALA A 220 -17.75 -14.75 -17.65
CA ALA A 220 -17.46 -13.45 -18.23
C ALA A 220 -17.27 -12.32 -17.18
N ILE A 221 -16.64 -12.65 -16.06
CA ILE A 221 -16.28 -11.69 -15.01
C ILE A 221 -14.95 -11.03 -15.42
N PRO A 222 -14.85 -9.68 -15.42
CA PRO A 222 -13.60 -8.97 -15.67
C PRO A 222 -12.44 -9.51 -14.82
N PHE A 223 -11.31 -9.78 -15.48
CA PHE A 223 -10.15 -10.39 -14.85
C PHE A 223 -8.89 -9.54 -15.05
N LEU A 224 -8.11 -9.39 -13.97
CA LEU A 224 -6.76 -8.82 -14.01
C LEU A 224 -5.76 -9.82 -13.41
N GLY A 225 -4.82 -10.26 -14.23
CA GLY A 225 -3.71 -11.13 -13.81
C GLY A 225 -2.40 -10.35 -13.75
N VAL A 226 -1.86 -10.12 -12.55
CA VAL A 226 -0.58 -9.40 -12.38
C VAL A 226 0.56 -10.39 -12.23
N CYS A 227 1.55 -10.33 -13.13
CA CYS A 227 2.74 -11.18 -13.11
C CYS A 227 2.38 -12.68 -13.06
N TYR A 228 2.40 -13.30 -11.88
CA TYR A 228 1.98 -14.68 -11.68
C TYR A 228 0.52 -14.90 -12.08
N GLY A 229 -0.37 -13.92 -11.85
CA GLY A 229 -1.76 -14.02 -12.31
C GLY A 229 -1.90 -14.17 -13.82
N PHE A 230 -1.02 -13.55 -14.61
CA PHE A 230 -0.96 -13.75 -16.06
C PHE A 230 -0.49 -15.17 -16.41
N GLN A 231 0.52 -15.69 -15.70
CA GLN A 231 0.98 -17.08 -15.89
C GLN A 231 -0.14 -18.08 -15.60
N ILE A 232 -0.88 -17.89 -14.51
CA ILE A 232 -2.03 -18.73 -14.17
C ILE A 232 -3.10 -18.66 -15.27
N ALA A 233 -3.35 -17.47 -15.84
CA ALA A 233 -4.31 -17.32 -16.93
C ALA A 233 -3.90 -18.09 -18.19
N ALA A 234 -2.61 -18.05 -18.54
CA ALA A 234 -2.08 -18.86 -19.63
C ALA A 234 -2.23 -20.37 -19.35
N ILE A 235 -1.97 -20.81 -18.11
CA ILE A 235 -2.11 -22.21 -17.70
C ILE A 235 -3.58 -22.66 -17.82
N GLU A 236 -4.52 -21.88 -17.30
CA GLU A 236 -5.95 -22.18 -17.38
C GLU A 236 -6.42 -22.30 -18.84
N ALA A 237 -6.00 -21.36 -19.70
CA ALA A 237 -6.36 -21.39 -21.11
C ALA A 237 -5.77 -22.61 -21.83
N ALA A 238 -4.52 -22.98 -21.55
CA ALA A 238 -3.90 -24.16 -22.12
C ALA A 238 -4.63 -25.45 -21.71
N ARG A 239 -5.00 -25.58 -20.43
CA ARG A 239 -5.76 -26.74 -19.93
C ARG A 239 -7.14 -26.81 -20.56
N HIS A 240 -7.92 -25.74 -20.49
CA HIS A 240 -9.35 -25.81 -20.80
C HIS A 240 -9.74 -25.45 -22.24
N GLN A 241 -8.94 -24.63 -22.94
CA GLN A 241 -9.23 -24.27 -24.34
C GLN A 241 -8.45 -25.10 -25.35
N LEU A 242 -7.24 -25.56 -24.98
CA LEU A 242 -6.37 -26.34 -25.88
C LEU A 242 -6.32 -27.84 -25.53
N GLY A 243 -6.91 -28.25 -24.41
CA GLY A 243 -6.94 -29.66 -23.97
C GLY A 243 -5.60 -30.18 -23.46
N LEU A 244 -4.69 -29.29 -23.06
CA LEU A 244 -3.40 -29.66 -22.47
C LEU A 244 -3.57 -29.84 -20.96
N ASP A 245 -4.20 -30.93 -20.53
CA ASP A 245 -4.62 -31.16 -19.12
C ASP A 245 -3.47 -31.02 -18.11
N ARG A 246 -2.23 -31.29 -18.53
CA ARG A 246 -1.04 -31.22 -17.68
C ARG A 246 -0.28 -29.90 -17.82
N ALA A 247 -0.76 -28.93 -18.60
CA ALA A 247 -0.11 -27.64 -18.80
C ALA A 247 0.21 -26.97 -17.46
N ASN A 248 1.46 -26.53 -17.30
CA ASN A 248 1.91 -25.87 -16.08
C ASN A 248 3.17 -25.02 -16.30
N SER A 249 3.57 -24.30 -15.26
CA SER A 249 4.89 -23.69 -15.16
C SER A 249 5.92 -24.72 -14.70
N THR A 250 7.14 -24.65 -15.24
CA THR A 250 8.27 -25.46 -14.74
C THR A 250 8.65 -25.12 -13.29
N GLU A 251 8.23 -23.95 -12.77
CA GLU A 251 8.37 -23.59 -11.35
C GLU A 251 7.44 -24.42 -10.46
N VAL A 252 6.26 -24.80 -10.97
CA VAL A 252 5.21 -25.50 -10.21
C VAL A 252 5.31 -27.01 -10.42
N ASP A 253 5.45 -27.44 -11.67
CA ASP A 253 5.64 -28.85 -12.03
C ASP A 253 6.82 -28.97 -13.00
N PRO A 254 8.05 -29.20 -12.51
CA PRO A 254 9.22 -29.40 -13.37
C PRO A 254 9.10 -30.60 -14.30
N ALA A 255 8.18 -31.53 -14.03
CA ALA A 255 7.98 -32.76 -14.81
C ALA A 255 6.74 -32.69 -15.70
N THR A 256 6.12 -31.51 -15.87
CA THR A 256 4.99 -31.38 -16.78
C THR A 256 5.43 -31.69 -18.22
N PRO A 257 4.68 -32.54 -18.96
CA PRO A 257 4.92 -32.72 -20.39
C PRO A 257 4.54 -31.49 -21.22
N ASP A 258 3.81 -30.54 -20.63
CA ASP A 258 3.27 -29.35 -21.30
C ASP A 258 3.76 -28.04 -20.60
N PRO A 259 5.07 -27.72 -20.63
CA PRO A 259 5.63 -26.56 -19.93
C PRO A 259 5.35 -25.25 -20.70
N ILE A 260 4.19 -24.65 -20.46
CA ILE A 260 3.80 -23.41 -21.15
C ILE A 260 4.43 -22.14 -20.54
N VAL A 261 4.94 -22.23 -19.30
CA VAL A 261 5.69 -21.17 -18.63
C VAL A 261 7.00 -21.77 -18.14
N GLY A 262 8.11 -21.14 -18.49
CA GLY A 262 9.43 -21.60 -18.09
C GLY A 262 10.41 -20.45 -17.92
N LEU A 263 11.62 -20.79 -17.46
CA LEU A 263 12.72 -19.83 -17.44
C LEU A 263 13.09 -19.44 -18.87
N LEU A 264 13.40 -18.16 -19.06
CA LEU A 264 13.98 -17.70 -20.32
C LEU A 264 15.32 -18.42 -20.54
N GLU A 265 15.66 -18.67 -21.80
CA GLU A 265 16.91 -19.35 -22.19
C GLU A 265 18.15 -18.67 -21.57
N GLN A 266 18.12 -17.33 -21.47
CA GLN A 266 19.16 -16.50 -20.85
C GLN A 266 19.29 -16.67 -19.32
N GLN A 267 18.32 -17.33 -18.68
CA GLN A 267 18.30 -17.62 -17.24
C GLN A 267 18.63 -19.09 -16.95
N GLN A 268 18.77 -19.95 -17.97
CA GLN A 268 19.11 -21.35 -17.79
C GLN A 268 20.57 -21.49 -17.33
N GLY A 269 20.81 -22.21 -16.22
CA GLY A 269 22.15 -22.44 -15.66
C GLY A 269 22.70 -21.32 -14.78
N VAL A 270 21.94 -20.24 -14.55
CA VAL A 270 22.32 -19.16 -13.63
C VAL A 270 21.83 -19.48 -12.22
N ASN A 271 22.74 -19.87 -11.34
CA ASN A 271 22.45 -20.24 -9.95
C ASN A 271 22.46 -19.04 -8.99
N ASP A 272 23.03 -17.90 -9.40
CA ASP A 272 23.01 -16.67 -8.62
C ASP A 272 21.68 -15.95 -8.83
N LEU A 273 20.88 -15.89 -7.76
CA LEU A 273 19.70 -15.03 -7.68
C LEU A 273 20.15 -13.57 -7.82
N GLY A 274 20.02 -13.00 -9.02
CA GLY A 274 20.55 -11.67 -9.34
C GLY A 274 20.35 -11.28 -10.81
N GLY A 275 21.38 -10.68 -11.43
CA GLY A 275 21.35 -9.84 -12.65
C GLY A 275 20.73 -10.40 -13.95
N THR A 276 20.23 -11.63 -13.99
CA THR A 276 19.39 -12.16 -15.09
C THR A 276 17.90 -12.10 -14.79
N MET A 277 17.49 -11.75 -13.57
CA MET A 277 16.11 -11.46 -13.22
C MET A 277 15.64 -10.17 -13.91
N ARG A 278 14.48 -10.21 -14.55
CA ARG A 278 13.84 -9.03 -15.13
C ARG A 278 13.29 -8.14 -14.01
N LEU A 279 14.10 -7.18 -13.57
CA LEU A 279 13.77 -6.20 -12.54
C LEU A 279 13.75 -4.78 -13.11
N GLY A 280 12.94 -3.90 -12.51
CA GLY A 280 12.83 -2.50 -12.91
C GLY A 280 12.00 -2.27 -14.18
N SER A 281 12.01 -1.04 -14.66
CA SER A 281 11.23 -0.63 -15.83
C SER A 281 11.76 -1.29 -17.10
N GLN A 282 10.86 -1.85 -17.90
CA GLN A 282 11.18 -2.37 -19.22
C GLN A 282 10.20 -1.82 -20.25
N ARG A 283 10.71 -1.53 -21.44
CA ARG A 283 9.86 -1.07 -22.54
C ARG A 283 9.03 -2.25 -23.06
N VAL A 284 7.72 -2.10 -23.05
CA VAL A 284 6.78 -3.04 -23.68
C VAL A 284 6.19 -2.35 -24.91
N GLN A 285 6.29 -2.99 -26.07
CA GLN A 285 5.57 -2.56 -27.28
C GLN A 285 4.24 -3.28 -27.31
N LEU A 286 3.15 -2.52 -27.39
CA LEU A 286 1.81 -3.08 -27.47
C LEU A 286 1.45 -3.34 -28.93
N ASP A 287 0.90 -4.52 -29.23
CA ASP A 287 0.26 -4.76 -30.52
C ASP A 287 -1.00 -3.90 -30.59
N PRO A 288 -1.16 -3.01 -31.60
CA PRO A 288 -2.33 -2.14 -31.71
C PRO A 288 -3.66 -2.89 -31.89
N ARG A 289 -3.62 -4.20 -32.19
CA ARG A 289 -4.82 -5.06 -32.25
C ARG A 289 -5.18 -5.68 -30.90
N GLY A 290 -4.26 -5.66 -29.94
CA GLY A 290 -4.57 -6.10 -28.58
C GLY A 290 -5.52 -5.10 -27.93
N GLU A 291 -6.46 -5.58 -27.11
CA GLU A 291 -7.41 -4.72 -26.36
C GLU A 291 -6.73 -3.93 -25.21
N GLY A 292 -5.44 -3.61 -25.34
CA GLY A 292 -4.61 -2.94 -24.35
C GLY A 292 -4.33 -1.47 -24.64
N GLY A 293 -5.16 -0.80 -25.43
CA GLY A 293 -5.05 0.63 -25.70
C GLY A 293 -6.43 1.24 -25.93
N GLU A 294 -6.79 2.21 -25.08
CA GLU A 294 -7.93 3.14 -25.13
C GLU A 294 -9.16 2.65 -25.94
N ARG A 295 -10.18 2.14 -25.22
CA ARG A 295 -11.58 2.36 -25.60
C ARG A 295 -12.14 3.49 -24.76
#